data_AF-A0A7C2Z019-F1
#
_entry.id   AF-A0A7C2Z019-F1
#
_cell.length_a   1.000
_cell.length_b   1.000
_cell.length_c   1.000
_cell.angle_alpha   90.00
_cell.angle_beta   90.00
_cell.angle_gamma   90.00
#
_symmetry.space_group_name_H-M   'P 1'
#
loop_
_entity.id
_entity.type
_entity.pdbx_description
1 polymer ?
#
loop_
_entity_poly.entity_id
_entity_poly.type
_entity_poly.pdbx_seq_one_letter_code
_entity_poly.pdbx_strand_id
1 'polypeptide(L)' 'METITRKPYETDLTDDEWAILEPILKRALYGDKTKTRGHPRHYPLREIVNAILYVLKTGCQWRQLPHDLPP' A
#
# COMPACT_ATOMS: atom_id res chain seq x y z
N MET A 1 5.47 -0.27 -13.95
CA MET A 1 5.65 -0.82 -12.60
C MET A 1 6.71 0.05 -11.95
N GLU A 2 6.31 1.03 -11.17
CA GLU A 2 7.27 1.91 -10.48
C GLU A 2 7.87 1.12 -9.33
N THR A 3 9.14 0.75 -9.49
CA THR A 3 9.95 0.11 -8.47
C THR A 3 10.33 1.16 -7.44
N ILE A 4 9.92 0.94 -6.20
CA ILE A 4 10.18 1.87 -5.10
C ILE A 4 11.56 1.56 -4.53
N THR A 5 12.39 2.58 -4.49
CA THR A 5 13.77 2.60 -4.00
C THR A 5 13.84 2.69 -2.47
N ARG A 6 13.14 1.82 -1.73
CA ARG A 6 13.36 1.67 -0.29
C ARG A 6 13.65 0.23 0.09
N LYS A 7 14.33 0.04 1.21
CA LYS A 7 14.57 -1.30 1.75
C LYS A 7 13.22 -1.88 2.22
N PRO A 8 12.85 -3.11 1.81
CA PRO A 8 11.61 -3.72 2.24
C PRO A 8 11.65 -4.03 3.74
N TYR A 9 10.49 -3.93 4.39
CA TYR A 9 10.27 -4.43 5.74
C TYR A 9 9.86 -5.91 5.71
N GLU A 10 10.05 -6.62 6.82
CA GLU A 10 9.56 -8.01 6.97
C GLU A 10 8.03 -8.13 6.89
N THR A 11 7.31 -7.01 7.03
CA THR A 11 5.86 -6.91 6.91
C THR A 11 5.37 -6.62 5.50
N ASP A 12 6.29 -6.33 4.57
CA ASP A 12 5.93 -5.99 3.20
C ASP A 12 5.49 -7.24 2.46
N LEU A 13 4.46 -7.08 1.62
CA LEU A 13 3.97 -8.17 0.80
C LEU A 13 5.01 -8.57 -0.23
N THR A 14 5.15 -9.88 -0.45
CA THR A 14 5.84 -10.43 -1.61
C THR A 14 5.08 -10.09 -2.90
N ASP A 15 5.74 -10.22 -4.04
CA ASP A 15 5.11 -9.97 -5.34
C ASP A 15 3.93 -10.93 -5.60
N ASP A 16 4.05 -12.18 -5.15
CA ASP A 16 3.01 -13.21 -5.31
C ASP A 16 1.78 -12.91 -4.44
N GLU A 17 1.97 -12.53 -3.17
CA GLU A 17 0.87 -12.11 -2.29
C GLU A 17 0.20 -10.84 -2.82
N TRP A 18 1.01 -9.90 -3.32
CA TRP A 18 0.50 -8.68 -3.93
C TRP A 18 -0.35 -8.98 -5.17
N ALA A 19 0.06 -9.93 -6.02
CA ALA A 19 -0.68 -10.31 -7.22
C ALA A 19 -2.08 -10.85 -6.90
N ILE A 20 -2.26 -11.47 -5.73
CA ILE A 20 -3.57 -11.94 -5.26
C ILE A 20 -4.42 -10.77 -4.75
N LEU A 21 -3.80 -9.87 -3.97
CA LEU A 21 -4.52 -8.79 -3.28
C LEU A 21 -4.87 -7.61 -4.20
N GLU A 22 -3.98 -7.24 -5.10
CA GLU A 22 -4.11 -6.09 -6.01
C GLU A 22 -5.46 -6.06 -6.78
N PRO A 23 -5.89 -7.12 -7.48
CA PRO A 23 -7.14 -7.07 -8.24
C PRO A 23 -8.36 -6.90 -7.33
N ILE A 24 -8.33 -7.43 -6.11
CA ILE A 24 -9.42 -7.31 -5.14
C ILE A 24 -9.53 -5.86 -4.67
N LEU A 25 -8.41 -5.25 -4.29
CA LEU A 25 -8.38 -3.86 -3.85
C LEU A 25 -8.74 -2.89 -4.98
N LYS A 26 -8.21 -3.11 -6.20
CA LYS A 26 -8.56 -2.29 -7.37
C LYS A 26 -10.06 -2.35 -7.67
N ARG A 27 -10.65 -3.55 -7.62
CA ARG A 27 -12.10 -3.72 -7.81
C ARG A 27 -12.89 -3.01 -6.71
N ALA A 28 -12.49 -3.14 -5.45
CA ALA A 28 -13.17 -2.50 -4.32
C ALA A 28 -13.08 -0.96 -4.38
N LEU A 29 -11.93 -0.42 -4.77
CA LEU A 29 -11.67 1.03 -4.78
C LEU A 29 -12.18 1.72 -6.04
N TYR A 30 -12.14 1.04 -7.19
CA TYR A 30 -12.37 1.66 -8.48
C TYR A 30 -13.62 1.10 -9.19
N GLY A 31 -14.11 -0.09 -8.80
CA GLY A 31 -15.22 -0.77 -9.49
C GLY A 31 -14.89 -1.00 -10.96
N ASP A 32 -15.86 -0.72 -11.84
CA ASP A 32 -15.68 -0.75 -13.31
C ASP A 32 -14.99 0.50 -13.86
N LYS A 33 -14.66 1.48 -13.00
CA LYS A 33 -14.03 2.73 -13.44
C LYS A 33 -12.52 2.61 -13.31
N THR A 34 -11.82 3.14 -14.30
CA THR A 34 -10.36 3.28 -14.23
C THR A 34 -9.92 4.52 -13.45
N LYS A 35 -10.85 5.40 -13.07
CA LYS A 35 -10.58 6.64 -12.32
C LYS A 35 -10.98 6.50 -10.85
N THR A 36 -10.06 6.87 -9.96
CA THR A 36 -10.32 7.12 -8.54
C THR A 36 -11.45 8.12 -8.37
N ARG A 37 -12.42 7.82 -7.50
CA ARG A 37 -13.33 8.81 -6.96
C ARG A 37 -12.59 9.62 -5.89
N GLY A 38 -12.70 10.95 -5.91
CA GLY A 38 -12.04 11.83 -4.94
C GLY A 38 -10.64 12.30 -5.37
N HIS A 39 -9.84 12.76 -4.41
CA HIS A 39 -8.52 13.31 -4.67
C HIS A 39 -7.60 12.23 -5.29
N PRO A 40 -6.84 12.55 -6.36
CA PRO A 40 -5.88 11.63 -6.95
C PRO A 40 -4.91 11.10 -5.89
N ARG A 41 -4.65 9.80 -5.92
CA ARG A 41 -3.69 9.19 -5.01
C ARG A 41 -2.28 9.55 -5.44
N HIS A 42 -1.48 10.03 -4.49
CA HIS A 42 -0.06 10.27 -4.69
C HIS A 42 0.78 9.00 -4.52
N TYR A 43 0.36 8.10 -3.61
CA TYR A 43 1.13 6.90 -3.29
C TYR A 43 0.60 5.63 -3.98
N PRO A 44 1.51 4.73 -4.42
CA PRO A 44 1.17 3.42 -4.93
C PRO A 44 0.30 2.63 -3.94
N LEU A 45 -0.63 1.82 -4.46
CA LEU A 45 -1.55 1.06 -3.62
C LEU A 45 -0.85 0.07 -2.72
N ARG A 46 0.20 -0.58 -3.24
CA ARG A 46 1.03 -1.53 -2.48
C ARG A 46 1.67 -0.89 -1.26
N GLU A 47 2.20 0.32 -1.37
CA GLU A 47 2.86 0.96 -0.24
C GLU A 47 1.90 1.37 0.86
N ILE A 48 0.69 1.80 0.50
CA ILE A 48 -0.32 2.09 1.52
C ILE A 48 -0.67 0.81 2.28
N VAL A 49 -0.77 -0.33 1.57
CA VAL A 49 -1.00 -1.63 2.22
C VAL A 49 0.19 -2.04 3.09
N ASN A 50 1.42 -1.92 2.59
CA ASN A 50 2.64 -2.19 3.36
C ASN A 50 2.72 -1.35 4.63
N ALA A 51 2.39 -0.04 4.56
CA ALA A 51 2.30 0.84 5.72
C ALA A 51 1.25 0.37 6.74
N ILE A 52 0.06 -0.03 6.28
CA ILE A 52 -0.98 -0.59 7.14
C ILE A 52 -0.47 -1.88 7.82
N LEU A 53 0.15 -2.80 7.07
CA LEU A 53 0.68 -4.05 7.61
C LEU A 53 1.79 -3.81 8.64
N TYR A 54 2.66 -2.83 8.40
CA TYR A 54 3.67 -2.41 9.35
C TYR A 54 3.04 -1.93 10.67
N VAL A 55 2.03 -1.06 10.61
CA VAL A 55 1.28 -0.59 11.79
C VAL A 55 0.61 -1.76 12.50
N LEU A 56 -0.05 -2.66 11.77
CA LEU A 56 -0.74 -3.82 12.34
C LEU A 56 0.22 -4.78 13.05
N LYS A 57 1.43 -4.97 12.52
CA LYS A 57 2.43 -5.87 13.11
C LYS A 57 3.15 -5.24 14.31
N THR A 58 3.51 -3.96 14.21
CA THR A 58 4.34 -3.29 15.22
C THR A 58 3.51 -2.60 16.31
N GLY A 59 2.26 -2.26 16.02
CA GLY A 59 1.40 -1.46 16.89
C GLY A 59 1.81 0.02 16.99
N CYS A 60 2.69 0.51 16.09
CA CYS A 60 3.14 1.89 16.15
C CYS A 60 1.99 2.87 15.81
N GLN A 61 2.05 4.07 16.38
CA GLN A 61 1.11 5.13 15.99
C GLN A 61 1.41 5.60 14.56
N TRP A 62 0.37 6.03 13.81
CA TRP A 62 0.54 6.59 12.46
C TRP A 62 1.55 7.74 12.37
N ARG A 63 1.60 8.61 13.39
CA ARG A 63 2.60 9.71 13.47
C ARG A 63 4.03 9.24 13.73
N GLN A 64 4.24 7.96 14.00
CA GLN A 64 5.53 7.33 14.25
C GLN A 64 5.90 6.34 13.15
N LEU A 65 5.13 6.32 12.05
CA LEU A 65 5.47 5.54 10.89
C LEU A 65 6.83 6.00 10.33
N PRO A 66 7.71 5.07 9.92
CA PRO A 66 8.94 5.40 9.23
C PRO A 66 8.72 6.35 8.04
N HIS A 67 9.63 7.30 7.85
CA HIS A 67 9.49 8.37 6.84
C HIS A 67 9.48 7.89 5.39
N ASP A 68 9.93 6.66 5.12
CA ASP A 68 9.95 6.02 3.81
C ASP A 68 8.64 5.27 3.48
N LEU A 69 7.71 5.16 4.44
CA LEU A 69 6.37 4.64 4.22
C LEU A 69 5.34 5.79 4.05
N PRO A 70 4.28 5.59 3.24
CA PRO A 70 3.21 6.58 3.11
C PRO A 70 2.48 6.84 4.43
N PRO A 71 2.20 8.13 4.78
CA PRO A 71 1.46 8.50 5.98
C PRO A 71 -0.04 8.23 5.91
#